data_AF-A0A1F7QKB5-F1
#
_entry.id   AF-A0A1F7QKB5-F1
#
_cell.length_a   1.000
_cell.length_b   1.000
_cell.length_c   1.000
_cell.angle_alpha   90.00
_cell.angle_beta   90.00
_cell.angle_gamma   90.00
#
_symmetry.space_group_name_H-M   'P 1'
#
loop_
_entity.id
_entity.type
_entity.pdbx_description
1 polymer ?
#
loop_
_entity_poly.entity_id
_entity_poly.type
_entity_poly.pdbx_seq_one_letter_code
_entity_poly.pdbx_strand_id
1 'polypeptide(L)'
;MAKKTNSQKKKTKARSNPQAKKAQLNNLRVWNLATGLILAVQAVVLIVVGSSASVAVTNGYLTKNTLASQAAGKTVMSPATHHLFDVRLSYIIAALLLLAAATKLLVATIYRERYEADLKQSINRSRWLGYSLSGGLALVTVALINGVSDIATLISIFALTEILALICVLIESVKDLKKHPRIAAKLPFVAGITPWLVVAIYLFGAQIYGSPGLPAYVYFVDASIFSLLLATAAIMWMNGHKRRKFADYIYTERACILVNFVLLSALAWQIYGGV
;
A
#
# COMPACT_ATOMS: atom_id res chain seq x y z
N MET A 1 63.86 -32.31 3.05
CA MET A 1 63.19 -31.87 1.80
C MET A 1 61.69 -32.12 1.97
N ALA A 2 60.90 -31.09 2.29
CA ALA A 2 60.05 -30.31 1.36
C ALA A 2 59.00 -31.20 0.65
N LYS A 3 57.68 -31.03 0.76
CA LYS A 3 56.90 -29.79 0.55
C LYS A 3 55.49 -29.86 1.19
N LYS A 4 55.07 -28.67 1.64
CA LYS A 4 53.72 -28.24 2.04
C LYS A 4 52.69 -28.42 0.93
N THR A 5 51.43 -28.66 1.30
CA THR A 5 50.30 -27.86 0.77
C THR A 5 49.12 -27.86 1.75
N ASN A 6 49.15 -26.90 2.67
CA ASN A 6 48.06 -26.55 3.56
C ASN A 6 47.25 -25.44 2.86
N SER A 7 46.20 -25.79 2.11
CA SER A 7 45.28 -24.79 1.54
C SER A 7 44.18 -24.50 2.55
N GLN A 8 44.48 -23.59 3.48
CA GLN A 8 43.46 -22.93 4.29
C GLN A 8 42.61 -22.05 3.36
N LYS A 9 41.43 -22.55 2.98
CA LYS A 9 40.32 -21.71 2.51
C LYS A 9 39.98 -20.71 3.62
N LYS A 10 40.54 -19.50 3.53
CA LYS A 10 40.06 -18.30 4.24
C LYS A 10 38.59 -18.07 3.87
N LYS A 11 37.68 -18.63 4.67
CA LYS A 11 36.32 -18.11 4.77
C LYS A 11 36.41 -16.79 5.52
N THR A 12 36.61 -15.71 4.78
CA THR A 12 36.49 -14.35 5.29
C THR A 12 35.03 -14.12 5.67
N LYS A 13 34.67 -14.44 6.91
CA LYS A 13 33.46 -13.89 7.55
C LYS A 13 33.66 -12.38 7.58
N ALA A 14 33.02 -11.68 6.64
CA ALA A 14 33.00 -10.23 6.62
C ALA A 14 32.40 -9.72 7.94
N ARG A 15 33.25 -9.34 8.89
CA ARG A 15 32.83 -8.53 10.05
C ARG A 15 32.33 -7.21 9.46
N SER A 16 31.02 -6.98 9.51
CA SER A 16 30.42 -5.72 9.08
C SER A 16 31.08 -4.56 9.83
N ASN A 17 31.81 -3.69 9.13
CA ASN A 17 32.44 -2.51 9.70
C ASN A 17 31.37 -1.61 10.37
N PRO A 18 31.43 -1.34 11.68
CA PRO A 18 30.47 -0.49 12.39
C PRO A 18 30.28 0.89 11.75
N GLN A 19 31.35 1.46 11.18
CA GLN A 19 31.29 2.74 10.46
C GLN A 19 30.44 2.64 9.18
N ALA A 20 30.56 1.54 8.44
CA ALA A 20 29.75 1.30 7.23
C ALA A 20 28.26 1.16 7.57
N LYS A 21 27.93 0.49 8.68
CA LYS A 21 26.54 0.36 9.15
C LYS A 21 25.94 1.71 9.58
N LYS A 22 26.72 2.55 10.27
CA LYS A 22 26.31 3.91 10.62
C LYS A 22 26.10 4.78 9.37
N ALA A 23 26.97 4.69 8.38
CA ALA A 23 26.82 5.38 7.10
C ALA A 23 25.57 4.91 6.33
N GLN A 24 25.27 3.62 6.34
CA GLN A 24 24.06 3.05 5.75
C GLN A 24 22.76 3.58 6.40
N LEU A 25 22.73 3.70 7.73
CA LEU A 25 21.59 4.26 8.47
C LEU A 25 21.43 5.77 8.24
N ASN A 26 22.54 6.53 8.22
CA ASN A 26 22.50 7.94 7.86
C ASN A 26 21.97 8.16 6.44
N ASN A 27 22.37 7.30 5.50
CA ASN A 27 21.84 7.34 4.15
C ASN A 27 20.32 7.08 4.14
N LEU A 28 19.81 6.09 4.89
CA LEU A 28 18.36 5.86 5.04
C LEU A 28 17.61 7.07 5.61
N ARG A 29 18.22 7.82 6.53
CA ARG A 29 17.62 9.07 7.02
C ARG A 29 17.43 10.07 5.89
N VAL A 30 18.45 10.26 5.04
CA VAL A 30 18.37 11.18 3.89
C VAL A 30 17.27 10.74 2.93
N TRP A 31 17.14 9.44 2.66
CA TRP A 31 16.05 8.90 1.84
C TRP A 31 14.68 9.20 2.44
N ASN A 32 14.47 8.93 3.74
CA ASN A 32 13.19 9.21 4.38
C ASN A 32 12.88 10.72 4.40
N LEU A 33 13.86 11.59 4.68
CA LEU A 33 13.66 13.05 4.62
C LEU A 33 13.30 13.52 3.21
N ALA A 34 14.10 13.15 2.21
CA ALA A 34 13.89 13.58 0.83
C ALA A 34 12.52 13.10 0.33
N THR A 35 12.21 11.81 0.47
CA THR A 35 10.91 11.26 0.08
C THR A 35 9.76 11.93 0.84
N GLY A 36 9.89 12.13 2.15
CA GLY A 36 8.85 12.78 2.96
C GLY A 36 8.57 14.21 2.51
N LEU A 37 9.62 15.01 2.29
CA LEU A 37 9.48 16.39 1.82
C LEU A 37 8.87 16.47 0.43
N ILE A 38 9.32 15.61 -0.51
CA ILE A 38 8.80 15.61 -1.88
C ILE A 38 7.31 15.22 -1.87
N LEU A 39 6.90 14.23 -1.09
CA LEU A 39 5.48 13.84 -0.96
C LEU A 39 4.63 14.97 -0.35
N ALA A 40 5.15 15.68 0.66
CA ALA A 40 4.47 16.83 1.24
C ALA A 40 4.28 17.96 0.23
N VAL A 41 5.31 18.26 -0.58
CA VAL A 41 5.21 19.25 -1.66
C VAL A 41 4.17 18.83 -2.69
N GLN A 42 4.18 17.57 -3.13
CA GLN A 42 3.15 17.06 -4.06
C GLN A 42 1.74 17.23 -3.49
N ALA A 43 1.53 16.93 -2.20
CA ALA A 43 0.25 17.11 -1.55
C ALA A 43 -0.21 18.57 -1.55
N VAL A 44 0.68 19.50 -1.19
CA VAL A 44 0.39 20.94 -1.21
C VAL A 44 0.05 21.41 -2.62
N VAL A 45 0.83 20.99 -3.62
CA VAL A 45 0.55 21.33 -5.02
C VAL A 45 -0.84 20.85 -5.41
N LEU A 46 -1.21 19.60 -5.12
CA LEU A 46 -2.53 19.05 -5.44
C LEU A 46 -3.68 19.70 -4.69
N ILE A 47 -3.45 20.25 -3.49
CA ILE A 47 -4.46 21.07 -2.80
C ILE A 47 -4.71 22.39 -3.55
N VAL A 48 -3.66 23.00 -4.10
CA VAL A 48 -3.72 24.28 -4.80
C VAL A 48 -4.26 24.15 -6.22
N VAL A 49 -3.76 23.17 -6.98
CA VAL A 49 -4.08 23.03 -8.42
C VAL A 49 -5.10 21.93 -8.72
N GLY A 50 -5.41 21.08 -7.75
CA GLY A 50 -6.28 19.92 -7.96
C GLY A 50 -7.70 20.30 -8.34
N SER A 51 -8.31 19.49 -9.21
CA SER A 51 -9.67 19.74 -9.68
C SER A 51 -10.71 19.65 -8.56
N SER A 52 -11.93 20.14 -8.86
CA SER A 52 -13.11 20.01 -8.00
C SER A 52 -13.83 18.68 -8.20
N ALA A 53 -13.27 17.73 -8.97
CA ALA A 53 -13.87 16.43 -9.21
C ALA A 53 -14.12 15.69 -7.89
N SER A 54 -15.35 15.19 -7.73
CA SER A 54 -15.81 14.51 -6.53
C SER A 54 -16.51 13.20 -6.85
N VAL A 55 -16.40 12.25 -5.94
CA VAL A 55 -17.08 10.95 -6.00
C VAL A 55 -18.03 10.83 -4.82
N ALA A 56 -19.24 10.36 -5.08
CA ALA A 56 -20.25 10.16 -4.05
C ALA A 56 -19.92 8.94 -3.18
N VAL A 57 -20.10 9.08 -1.88
CA VAL A 57 -20.13 7.97 -0.92
C VAL A 57 -21.58 7.71 -0.54
N THR A 58 -21.95 6.44 -0.53
CA THR A 58 -23.34 5.98 -0.43
C THR A 58 -23.48 4.88 0.61
N ASN A 59 -24.71 4.63 1.04
CA ASN A 59 -25.07 3.51 1.92
C ASN A 59 -26.15 2.64 1.25
N GLY A 60 -25.87 1.36 1.06
CA GLY A 60 -26.87 0.37 0.64
C GLY A 60 -27.81 -0.03 1.80
N TYR A 61 -29.12 -0.06 1.56
CA TYR A 61 -30.12 -0.48 2.54
C TYR A 61 -31.30 -1.19 1.88
N LEU A 62 -32.03 -1.98 2.66
CA LEU A 62 -33.28 -2.61 2.21
C LEU A 62 -34.45 -1.69 2.51
N THR A 63 -35.31 -1.48 1.51
CA THR A 63 -36.57 -0.74 1.66
C THR A 63 -37.73 -1.49 1.02
N LYS A 64 -38.95 -1.15 1.43
CA LYS A 64 -40.16 -1.71 0.83
C LYS A 64 -40.30 -1.21 -0.60
N ASN A 65 -40.35 -2.13 -1.55
CA ASN A 65 -40.73 -1.82 -2.92
C ASN A 65 -42.26 -1.76 -3.00
N THR A 66 -42.80 -0.54 -3.02
CA THR A 66 -44.25 -0.30 -2.97
C THR A 66 -44.99 -0.94 -4.14
N LEU A 67 -44.46 -0.78 -5.36
CA LEU A 67 -45.04 -1.34 -6.59
C LEU A 67 -45.04 -2.87 -6.58
N ALA A 68 -43.89 -3.49 -6.27
CA ALA A 68 -43.78 -4.94 -6.21
C ALA A 68 -44.60 -5.54 -5.06
N SER A 69 -44.67 -4.85 -3.92
CA SER A 69 -45.47 -5.30 -2.77
C SER A 69 -46.98 -5.28 -3.07
N GLN A 70 -47.44 -4.25 -3.78
CA GLN A 70 -48.84 -4.14 -4.21
C GLN A 70 -49.19 -5.22 -5.23
N ALA A 71 -48.34 -5.44 -6.23
CA ALA A 71 -48.56 -6.48 -7.25
C ALA A 71 -48.57 -7.90 -6.67
N ALA A 72 -47.74 -8.17 -5.65
CA ALA A 72 -47.60 -9.50 -5.06
C ALA A 72 -48.53 -9.77 -3.87
N GLY A 73 -49.29 -8.78 -3.39
CA GLY A 73 -50.15 -8.89 -2.20
C GLY A 73 -49.40 -9.18 -0.89
N LYS A 74 -48.08 -9.02 -0.87
CA LYS A 74 -47.19 -9.26 0.29
C LYS A 74 -46.06 -8.26 0.31
N THR A 75 -45.45 -8.01 1.47
CA THR A 75 -44.29 -7.11 1.56
C THR A 75 -43.12 -7.67 0.77
N VAL A 76 -42.69 -6.93 -0.25
CA VAL A 76 -41.49 -7.19 -1.05
C VAL A 76 -40.45 -6.12 -0.73
N MET A 77 -39.27 -6.56 -0.32
CA MET A 77 -38.12 -5.67 -0.07
C MET A 77 -37.23 -5.61 -1.31
N SER A 78 -36.62 -4.45 -1.57
CA SER A 78 -35.63 -4.29 -2.63
C SER A 78 -34.43 -3.47 -2.13
N PRO A 79 -33.22 -3.71 -2.65
CA PRO A 79 -32.07 -2.87 -2.37
C PRO A 79 -32.30 -1.44 -2.86
N ALA A 80 -31.89 -0.47 -2.06
CA ALA A 80 -31.83 0.94 -2.41
C ALA A 80 -30.50 1.54 -1.93
N THR A 81 -30.14 2.69 -2.48
CA THR A 81 -28.89 3.38 -2.18
C THR A 81 -29.20 4.80 -1.71
N HIS A 82 -28.61 5.22 -0.60
CA HIS A 82 -28.72 6.59 -0.10
C HIS A 82 -27.37 7.31 -0.26
N HIS A 83 -27.39 8.54 -0.78
CA HIS A 83 -26.21 9.41 -0.80
C HIS A 83 -25.89 9.88 0.62
N LEU A 84 -24.61 9.83 1.01
CA LEU A 84 -24.16 10.32 2.31
C LEU A 84 -23.44 11.66 2.17
N PHE A 85 -22.39 11.69 1.34
CA PHE A 85 -21.55 12.87 1.11
C PHE A 85 -20.66 12.66 -0.11
N ASP A 86 -20.09 13.74 -0.62
CA ASP A 86 -19.13 13.70 -1.74
C ASP A 86 -17.70 13.89 -1.24
N VAL A 87 -16.77 13.11 -1.81
CA VAL A 87 -15.34 13.19 -1.52
C VAL A 87 -14.63 13.79 -2.72
N ARG A 88 -13.96 14.93 -2.52
CA ARG A 88 -13.10 15.53 -3.55
C ARG A 88 -11.83 14.70 -3.72
N LEU A 89 -11.56 14.27 -4.97
CA LEU A 89 -10.42 13.41 -5.29
C LEU A 89 -9.07 14.07 -4.95
N SER A 90 -8.94 15.37 -5.21
CA SER A 90 -7.74 16.15 -4.86
C SER A 90 -7.44 16.12 -3.35
N TYR A 91 -8.45 16.15 -2.50
CA TYR A 91 -8.28 16.16 -1.04
C TYR A 91 -7.93 14.78 -0.48
N ILE A 92 -8.56 13.71 -0.95
CA ILE A 92 -8.20 12.35 -0.49
C ILE A 92 -6.77 11.96 -0.94
N ILE A 93 -6.37 12.37 -2.16
CA ILE A 93 -5.00 12.18 -2.65
C ILE A 93 -4.00 13.02 -1.86
N ALA A 94 -4.32 14.27 -1.54
CA ALA A 94 -3.45 15.07 -0.68
C ALA A 94 -3.32 14.45 0.72
N ALA A 95 -4.42 13.95 1.29
CA ALA A 95 -4.41 13.30 2.61
C ALA A 95 -3.52 12.06 2.66
N LEU A 96 -3.61 11.16 1.67
CA LEU A 96 -2.74 9.97 1.64
C LEU A 96 -1.27 10.33 1.45
N LEU A 97 -0.95 11.37 0.66
CA LEU A 97 0.42 11.85 0.48
C LEU A 97 0.98 12.49 1.76
N LEU A 98 0.16 13.25 2.48
CA LEU A 98 0.53 13.85 3.77
C LEU A 98 0.75 12.78 4.85
N LEU A 99 -0.09 11.74 4.90
CA LEU A 99 0.12 10.61 5.84
C LEU A 99 1.42 9.87 5.54
N ALA A 100 1.72 9.64 4.26
CA ALA A 100 2.97 9.04 3.84
C ALA A 100 4.17 9.94 4.20
N ALA A 101 4.08 11.23 3.89
CA ALA A 101 5.10 12.23 4.21
C ALA A 101 5.37 12.29 5.71
N ALA A 102 4.32 12.39 6.53
CA ALA A 102 4.40 12.43 7.99
C ALA A 102 5.14 11.20 8.53
N THR A 103 4.78 10.00 8.05
CA THR A 103 5.46 8.77 8.48
C THR A 103 6.96 8.80 8.17
N LYS A 104 7.35 9.25 6.97
CA LYS A 104 8.76 9.33 6.57
C LYS A 104 9.52 10.39 7.38
N LEU A 105 8.92 11.56 7.58
CA LEU A 105 9.53 12.66 8.34
C LEU A 105 9.68 12.31 9.82
N LEU A 106 8.67 11.70 10.43
CA LEU A 106 8.70 11.25 11.83
C LEU A 106 9.83 10.23 12.04
N VAL A 107 9.93 9.23 11.16
CA VAL A 107 10.99 8.21 11.22
C VAL A 107 12.39 8.81 11.01
N ALA A 108 12.51 9.88 10.24
CA ALA A 108 13.79 10.53 10.01
C ALA A 108 14.21 11.54 11.09
N THR A 109 13.29 11.90 11.99
CA THR A 109 13.47 12.91 13.04
C THR A 109 13.19 12.32 14.43
N ILE A 110 11.97 12.46 14.94
CA ILE A 110 11.59 12.17 16.33
C ILE A 110 11.66 10.66 16.63
N TYR A 111 11.20 9.82 15.71
CA TYR A 111 11.16 8.36 15.88
C TYR A 111 12.41 7.64 15.40
N ARG A 112 13.49 8.38 15.08
CA ARG A 112 14.68 7.84 14.43
C ARG A 112 15.38 6.76 15.25
N GLU A 113 15.56 6.98 16.55
CA GLU A 113 16.30 6.01 17.39
C GLU A 113 15.58 4.66 17.46
N ARG A 114 14.25 4.71 17.63
CA ARG A 114 13.41 3.51 17.66
C ARG A 114 13.41 2.80 16.30
N TYR A 115 13.30 3.57 15.23
CA TYR A 115 13.38 3.04 13.87
C TYR A 115 14.71 2.31 13.62
N GLU A 116 15.84 2.95 13.92
CA GLU A 116 17.17 2.35 13.72
C GLU A 116 17.38 1.11 14.62
N ALA A 117 16.78 1.08 15.82
CA ALA A 117 16.80 -0.10 16.69
C ALA A 117 16.02 -1.28 16.09
N ASP A 118 14.84 -1.03 15.51
CA ASP A 118 14.04 -2.05 14.82
C ASP A 118 14.75 -2.57 13.57
N LEU A 119 15.37 -1.68 12.77
CA LEU A 119 16.15 -2.07 11.58
C LEU A 119 17.31 -3.01 11.91
N LYS A 120 17.96 -2.84 13.07
CA LYS A 120 19.04 -3.75 13.52
C LYS A 120 18.53 -5.18 13.74
N GLN A 121 17.23 -5.35 13.97
CA GLN A 121 16.56 -6.64 14.14
C GLN A 121 15.90 -7.14 12.84
N SER A 122 16.10 -6.43 11.71
CA SER A 122 15.41 -6.70 10.44
C SER A 122 13.89 -6.63 10.56
N ILE A 123 13.41 -5.63 11.30
CA ILE A 123 11.99 -5.31 11.48
C ILE A 123 11.79 -3.85 11.09
N ASN A 124 10.68 -3.53 10.41
CA ASN A 124 10.32 -2.14 10.12
C ASN A 124 8.83 -1.91 10.37
N ARG A 125 8.48 -1.68 11.63
CA ARG A 125 7.09 -1.40 12.05
C ARG A 125 6.55 -0.11 11.42
N SER A 126 7.39 0.93 11.36
CA SER A 126 6.99 2.23 10.81
C SER A 126 6.66 2.18 9.32
N ARG A 127 7.32 1.32 8.54
CA ARG A 127 6.96 1.09 7.13
C ARG A 127 5.55 0.55 7.02
N TRP A 128 5.22 -0.49 7.78
CA TRP A 128 3.89 -1.10 7.73
C TRP A 128 2.80 -0.18 8.23
N LEU A 129 3.06 0.59 9.29
CA LEU A 129 2.12 1.63 9.75
C LEU A 129 1.90 2.72 8.69
N GLY A 130 2.97 3.16 8.01
CA GLY A 130 2.82 4.10 6.90
C GLY A 130 2.01 3.50 5.75
N TYR A 131 2.31 2.26 5.37
CA TYR A 131 1.64 1.55 4.28
C TYR A 131 0.18 1.26 4.59
N SER A 132 -0.17 1.01 5.85
CA SER A 132 -1.54 0.76 6.25
C SER A 132 -2.40 2.01 6.08
N LEU A 133 -1.93 3.14 6.64
CA LEU A 133 -2.67 4.41 6.60
C LEU A 133 -2.71 5.00 5.19
N SER A 134 -1.54 5.25 4.58
CA SER A 134 -1.50 5.88 3.25
C SER A 134 -1.90 4.91 2.14
N GLY A 135 -1.52 3.63 2.26
CA GLY A 135 -1.88 2.61 1.27
C GLY A 135 -3.35 2.19 1.36
N GLY A 136 -3.93 2.19 2.57
CA GLY A 136 -5.37 1.98 2.76
C GLY A 136 -6.19 3.07 2.09
N LEU A 137 -5.84 4.34 2.30
CA LEU A 137 -6.49 5.45 1.58
C LEU A 137 -6.23 5.41 0.07
N ALA A 138 -5.03 5.00 -0.36
CA ALA A 138 -4.74 4.81 -1.79
C ALA A 138 -5.66 3.76 -2.41
N LEU A 139 -5.88 2.63 -1.75
CA LEU A 139 -6.74 1.56 -2.25
C LEU A 139 -8.23 1.92 -2.20
N VAL A 140 -8.66 2.67 -1.18
CA VAL A 140 -9.99 3.30 -1.13
C VAL A 140 -10.17 4.26 -2.31
N THR A 141 -9.14 5.06 -2.62
CA THR A 141 -9.18 5.99 -3.76
C THR A 141 -9.30 5.25 -5.09
N VAL A 142 -8.52 4.17 -5.27
CA VAL A 142 -8.62 3.28 -6.44
C VAL A 142 -10.02 2.67 -6.56
N ALA A 143 -10.61 2.23 -5.44
CA ALA A 143 -11.97 1.69 -5.43
C ALA A 143 -13.02 2.74 -5.82
N LEU A 144 -12.91 3.97 -5.27
CA LEU A 144 -13.81 5.09 -5.59
C LEU A 144 -13.80 5.43 -7.09
N ILE A 145 -12.62 5.55 -7.71
CA ILE A 145 -12.54 5.86 -9.16
C ILE A 145 -13.04 4.72 -10.06
N ASN A 146 -13.12 3.50 -9.52
CA ASN A 146 -13.74 2.34 -10.16
C ASN A 146 -15.26 2.26 -9.90
N GLY A 147 -15.84 3.22 -9.16
CA GLY A 147 -17.27 3.29 -8.88
C GLY A 147 -17.72 2.58 -7.60
N VAL A 148 -16.79 2.03 -6.80
CA VAL A 148 -17.11 1.45 -5.49
C VAL A 148 -17.48 2.59 -4.53
N SER A 149 -18.77 2.84 -4.39
CA SER A 149 -19.29 4.01 -3.65
C SER A 149 -19.89 3.65 -2.29
N ASP A 150 -20.10 2.37 -2.00
CA ASP A 150 -20.71 1.92 -0.75
C ASP A 150 -19.73 2.02 0.44
N ILE A 151 -20.15 2.74 1.49
CA ILE A 151 -19.30 3.06 2.64
C ILE A 151 -18.84 1.81 3.41
N ALA A 152 -19.68 0.78 3.54
CA ALA A 152 -19.32 -0.45 4.23
C ALA A 152 -18.22 -1.22 3.46
N THR A 153 -18.31 -1.22 2.13
CA THR A 153 -17.31 -1.81 1.25
C THR A 153 -15.99 -1.04 1.33
N LEU A 154 -16.03 0.30 1.31
CA LEU A 154 -14.83 1.14 1.44
C LEU A 154 -14.13 0.96 2.79
N ILE A 155 -14.88 0.90 3.89
CA ILE A 155 -14.33 0.60 5.23
C ILE A 155 -13.67 -0.79 5.24
N SER A 156 -14.30 -1.78 4.59
CA SER A 156 -13.76 -3.14 4.51
C SER A 156 -12.46 -3.20 3.73
N ILE A 157 -12.34 -2.46 2.62
CA ILE A 157 -11.10 -2.34 1.83
C ILE A 157 -9.98 -1.71 2.67
N PHE A 158 -10.28 -0.64 3.39
CA PHE A 158 -9.32 0.01 4.27
C PHE A 158 -8.86 -0.94 5.39
N ALA A 159 -9.81 -1.59 6.07
CA ALA A 159 -9.54 -2.54 7.15
C ALA A 159 -8.72 -3.74 6.69
N LEU A 160 -8.96 -4.29 5.50
CA LEU A 160 -8.14 -5.37 4.94
C LEU A 160 -6.70 -4.94 4.68
N THR A 161 -6.49 -3.68 4.30
CA THR A 161 -5.14 -3.11 4.12
C THR A 161 -4.42 -2.94 5.46
N GLU A 162 -5.14 -2.52 6.51
CA GLU A 162 -4.64 -2.50 7.88
C GLU A 162 -4.26 -3.90 8.38
N ILE A 163 -5.14 -4.88 8.18
CA ILE A 163 -4.90 -6.28 8.53
C ILE A 163 -3.67 -6.83 7.80
N LEU A 164 -3.52 -6.54 6.50
CA LEU A 164 -2.34 -6.92 5.73
C LEU A 164 -1.06 -6.36 6.36
N ALA A 165 -1.04 -5.08 6.72
CA ALA A 165 0.11 -4.46 7.34
C ALA A 165 0.45 -5.07 8.71
N LEU A 166 -0.56 -5.33 9.54
CA LEU A 166 -0.39 -6.00 10.83
C LEU A 166 0.17 -7.42 10.67
N ILE A 167 -0.33 -8.19 9.71
CA ILE A 167 0.19 -9.52 9.35
C ILE A 167 1.67 -9.42 8.96
N CYS A 168 2.03 -8.44 8.14
CA CYS A 168 3.41 -8.25 7.72
C CYS A 168 4.35 -7.86 8.88
N VAL A 169 3.90 -7.00 9.81
CA VAL A 169 4.64 -6.70 11.05
C VAL A 169 4.83 -7.97 11.88
N LEU A 170 3.79 -8.80 11.99
CA LEU A 170 3.82 -10.04 12.76
C LEU A 170 4.83 -11.03 12.15
N ILE A 171 4.85 -11.18 10.82
CA ILE A 171 5.81 -12.04 10.11
C ILE A 171 7.25 -11.56 10.34
N GLU A 172 7.50 -10.24 10.34
CA GLU A 172 8.83 -9.72 10.62
C GLU A 172 9.25 -9.90 12.09
N SER A 173 8.31 -9.74 13.02
CA SER A 173 8.57 -9.70 14.47
C SER A 173 8.60 -11.07 15.15
N VAL A 174 7.79 -12.03 14.70
CA VAL A 174 7.60 -13.33 15.36
C VAL A 174 8.44 -14.41 14.69
N LYS A 175 9.39 -14.97 15.43
CA LYS A 175 10.32 -16.00 14.91
C LYS A 175 9.62 -17.29 14.49
N ASP A 176 8.54 -17.69 15.19
CA ASP A 176 7.85 -18.94 14.89
C ASP A 176 7.06 -18.89 13.59
N LEU A 177 6.45 -17.74 13.22
CA LEU A 177 5.82 -17.60 11.90
C LEU A 177 6.82 -17.79 10.75
N LYS A 178 8.10 -17.42 10.96
CA LYS A 178 9.16 -17.66 9.97
C LYS A 178 9.45 -19.15 9.75
N LYS A 179 9.10 -20.02 10.71
CA LYS A 179 9.19 -21.49 10.57
C LYS A 179 8.02 -22.08 9.77
N HIS A 180 6.95 -21.31 9.54
CA HIS A 180 5.77 -21.72 8.77
C HIS A 180 5.63 -20.88 7.49
N PRO A 181 6.55 -21.03 6.50
CA PRO A 181 6.61 -20.16 5.33
C PRO A 181 5.35 -20.18 4.46
N ARG A 182 4.61 -21.30 4.45
CA ARG A 182 3.33 -21.40 3.72
C ARG A 182 2.26 -20.49 4.32
N ILE A 183 2.16 -20.43 5.65
CA ILE A 183 1.19 -19.57 6.36
C ILE A 183 1.62 -18.10 6.20
N ALA A 184 2.92 -17.83 6.40
CA ALA A 184 3.49 -16.49 6.24
C ALA A 184 3.34 -15.93 4.81
N ALA A 185 3.25 -16.79 3.78
CA ALA A 185 2.94 -16.36 2.42
C ALA A 185 1.43 -16.22 2.16
N LYS A 186 0.61 -17.16 2.65
CA LYS A 186 -0.83 -17.21 2.37
C LYS A 186 -1.60 -16.06 3.02
N LEU A 187 -1.30 -15.73 4.27
CA LEU A 187 -2.02 -14.68 5.01
C LEU A 187 -1.95 -13.31 4.32
N PRO A 188 -0.76 -12.75 4.02
CA PRO A 188 -0.69 -11.46 3.34
C PRO A 188 -1.21 -11.54 1.90
N PHE A 189 -1.08 -12.68 1.23
CA PHE A 189 -1.66 -12.85 -0.11
C PHE A 189 -3.17 -12.71 -0.10
N VAL A 190 -3.86 -13.40 0.81
CA VAL A 190 -5.33 -13.33 0.93
C VAL A 190 -5.77 -11.91 1.28
N ALA A 191 -5.19 -11.31 2.33
CA ALA A 191 -5.55 -9.95 2.72
C ALA A 191 -5.27 -8.92 1.61
N GLY A 192 -4.18 -9.08 0.87
CA GLY A 192 -3.79 -8.18 -0.21
C GLY A 192 -4.60 -8.34 -1.50
N ILE A 193 -5.00 -9.56 -1.87
CA ILE A 193 -5.73 -9.79 -3.13
C ILE A 193 -7.22 -9.44 -3.01
N THR A 194 -7.82 -9.56 -1.82
CA THR A 194 -9.27 -9.37 -1.63
C THR A 194 -9.78 -7.98 -2.08
N PRO A 195 -9.15 -6.85 -1.72
CA PRO A 195 -9.59 -5.55 -2.23
C PRO A 195 -9.51 -5.43 -3.76
N TRP A 196 -8.49 -6.03 -4.38
CA TRP A 196 -8.33 -6.03 -5.84
C TRP A 196 -9.39 -6.88 -6.54
N LEU A 197 -9.92 -7.92 -5.90
CA LEU A 197 -11.08 -8.65 -6.42
C LEU A 197 -12.32 -7.76 -6.43
N VAL A 198 -12.53 -6.93 -5.40
CA VAL A 198 -13.63 -5.96 -5.37
C VAL A 198 -13.48 -4.96 -6.52
N VAL A 199 -12.30 -4.36 -6.68
CA VAL A 199 -12.00 -3.45 -7.80
C VAL A 199 -12.24 -4.12 -9.15
N ALA A 200 -11.76 -5.36 -9.33
CA ALA A 200 -11.93 -6.11 -10.57
C ALA A 200 -13.41 -6.37 -10.91
N ILE A 201 -14.25 -6.71 -9.93
CA ILE A 201 -15.69 -6.91 -10.14
C ILE A 201 -16.33 -5.64 -10.72
N TYR A 202 -15.98 -4.46 -10.20
CA TYR A 202 -16.50 -3.19 -10.68
C TYR A 202 -15.93 -2.81 -12.05
N LEU A 203 -14.62 -2.97 -12.25
CA LEU A 203 -13.94 -2.75 -13.53
C LEU A 203 -14.57 -3.58 -14.66
N PHE A 204 -14.73 -4.89 -14.45
CA PHE A 204 -15.37 -5.78 -15.43
C PHE A 204 -16.86 -5.50 -15.57
N GLY A 205 -17.55 -5.17 -14.48
CA GLY A 205 -18.97 -4.79 -14.52
C GLY A 205 -19.19 -3.55 -15.39
N ALA A 206 -18.36 -2.51 -15.24
CA ALA A 206 -18.41 -1.32 -16.08
C ALA A 206 -18.08 -1.61 -17.55
N GLN A 207 -17.18 -2.55 -17.82
CA GLN A 207 -16.83 -2.95 -19.18
C GLN A 207 -17.94 -3.75 -19.88
N ILE A 208 -18.65 -4.60 -19.14
CA ILE A 208 -19.68 -5.50 -19.69
C ILE A 208 -21.04 -4.80 -19.78
N TYR A 209 -21.41 -4.05 -18.74
CA TYR A 209 -22.75 -3.48 -18.59
C TYR A 209 -22.79 -1.95 -18.75
N GLY A 210 -21.64 -1.27 -18.69
CA GLY A 210 -21.54 0.19 -18.83
C GLY A 210 -21.36 0.66 -20.27
N SER A 211 -21.86 1.87 -20.59
CA SER A 211 -21.67 2.52 -21.89
C SER A 211 -21.67 4.05 -21.75
N PRO A 212 -20.61 4.77 -22.17
CA PRO A 212 -19.26 4.25 -22.44
C PRO A 212 -18.66 3.67 -21.15
N GLY A 213 -17.73 2.72 -21.22
CA GLY A 213 -17.08 2.12 -20.04
C GLY A 213 -16.33 3.16 -19.16
N LEU A 214 -15.42 2.69 -18.30
CA LEU A 214 -14.66 3.63 -17.46
C LEU A 214 -13.76 4.56 -18.29
N PRO A 215 -13.40 5.75 -17.79
CA PRO A 215 -12.40 6.59 -18.43
C PRO A 215 -11.04 5.88 -18.54
N ALA A 216 -10.29 6.13 -19.62
CA ALA A 216 -9.03 5.46 -19.90
C ALA A 216 -8.00 5.57 -18.76
N TYR A 217 -7.95 6.72 -18.06
CA TYR A 217 -7.01 6.93 -16.95
C TYR A 217 -7.22 5.94 -15.80
N VAL A 218 -8.46 5.46 -15.56
CA VAL A 218 -8.77 4.51 -14.50
C VAL A 218 -8.04 3.18 -14.74
N TYR A 219 -8.08 2.67 -15.98
CA TYR A 219 -7.35 1.46 -16.35
C TYR A 219 -5.82 1.61 -16.19
N PHE A 220 -5.26 2.79 -16.52
CA PHE A 220 -3.84 3.06 -16.33
C PHE A 220 -3.45 3.13 -14.84
N VAL A 221 -4.32 3.73 -14.01
CA VAL A 221 -4.16 3.75 -12.55
C VAL A 221 -4.16 2.32 -12.03
N ASP A 222 -5.19 1.53 -12.34
CA ASP A 222 -5.30 0.16 -11.85
C ASP A 222 -4.09 -0.70 -12.24
N ALA A 223 -3.70 -0.67 -13.52
CA ALA A 223 -2.58 -1.45 -14.02
C ALA A 223 -1.25 -1.05 -13.36
N SER A 224 -0.99 0.25 -13.22
CA SER A 224 0.28 0.75 -12.68
C SER A 224 0.39 0.51 -11.17
N ILE A 225 -0.68 0.78 -10.41
CA ILE A 225 -0.70 0.59 -8.96
C ILE A 225 -0.66 -0.88 -8.60
N PHE A 226 -1.41 -1.74 -9.29
CA PHE A 226 -1.33 -3.18 -9.10
C PHE A 226 0.08 -3.71 -9.37
N SER A 227 0.71 -3.26 -10.45
CA SER A 227 2.09 -3.65 -10.79
C SER A 227 3.11 -3.22 -9.74
N LEU A 228 2.97 -2.02 -9.17
CA LEU A 228 3.88 -1.52 -8.11
C LEU A 228 3.64 -2.23 -6.77
N LEU A 229 2.40 -2.65 -6.47
CA LEU A 229 2.12 -3.53 -5.33
C LEU A 229 2.73 -4.91 -5.52
N LEU A 230 2.64 -5.51 -6.72
CA LEU A 230 3.33 -6.77 -7.04
C LEU A 230 4.85 -6.64 -6.90
N ALA A 231 5.43 -5.51 -7.34
CA ALA A 231 6.85 -5.24 -7.14
C ALA A 231 7.21 -5.17 -5.65
N THR A 232 6.37 -4.53 -4.83
CA THR A 232 6.54 -4.47 -3.37
C THR A 232 6.49 -5.88 -2.75
N ALA A 233 5.50 -6.69 -3.12
CA ALA A 233 5.39 -8.09 -2.68
C ALA A 233 6.60 -8.91 -3.11
N ALA A 234 7.09 -8.75 -4.34
CA ALA A 234 8.27 -9.42 -4.85
C ALA A 234 9.55 -9.03 -4.07
N ILE A 235 9.73 -7.75 -3.74
CA ILE A 235 10.84 -7.28 -2.89
C ILE A 235 10.81 -7.96 -1.53
N MET A 236 9.65 -7.99 -0.88
CA MET A 236 9.48 -8.63 0.43
C MET A 236 9.71 -10.14 0.36
N TRP A 237 9.22 -10.79 -0.69
CA TRP A 237 9.44 -12.22 -0.92
C TRP A 237 10.93 -12.54 -1.12
N MET A 238 11.65 -11.74 -1.92
CA MET A 238 13.09 -11.89 -2.12
C MET A 238 13.87 -11.67 -0.83
N ASN A 239 13.46 -10.73 0.02
CA ASN A 239 14.06 -10.52 1.34
C ASN A 239 13.86 -11.71 2.28
N GLY A 240 12.64 -12.27 2.31
CA GLY A 240 12.30 -13.46 3.11
C GLY A 240 13.12 -14.68 2.69
N HIS A 241 13.41 -14.82 1.39
CA HIS A 241 14.21 -15.91 0.82
C HIS A 241 15.71 -15.58 0.69
N LYS A 242 16.16 -14.43 1.22
CA LYS A 242 17.57 -13.98 1.18
C LYS A 242 18.19 -14.05 -0.22
N ARG A 243 17.44 -13.62 -1.24
CA ARG A 243 17.89 -13.66 -2.65
C ARG A 243 18.65 -12.40 -3.05
N ARG A 244 19.81 -12.57 -3.71
CA ARG A 244 20.61 -11.50 -4.34
C ARG A 244 20.86 -10.32 -3.37
N LYS A 245 20.75 -9.08 -3.87
CA LYS A 245 20.95 -7.84 -3.09
C LYS A 245 19.92 -7.65 -1.98
N PHE A 246 18.75 -8.28 -2.08
CA PHE A 246 17.67 -8.19 -1.07
C PHE A 246 17.94 -9.04 0.18
N ALA A 247 19.03 -9.81 0.22
CA ALA A 247 19.52 -10.40 1.47
C ALA A 247 19.95 -9.32 2.48
N ASP A 248 20.42 -8.16 2.00
CA ASP A 248 20.67 -6.98 2.81
C ASP A 248 19.33 -6.27 3.10
N TYR A 249 18.99 -6.18 4.39
CA TYR A 249 17.77 -5.54 4.86
C TYR A 249 17.76 -4.04 4.53
N ILE A 250 18.90 -3.34 4.64
CA ILE A 250 18.98 -1.91 4.35
C ILE A 250 18.75 -1.63 2.87
N TYR A 251 19.28 -2.48 1.99
CA TYR A 251 19.00 -2.40 0.55
C TYR A 251 17.51 -2.61 0.27
N THR A 252 16.90 -3.60 0.91
CA THR A 252 15.46 -3.88 0.80
C THR A 252 14.64 -2.67 1.23
N GLU A 253 14.98 -2.04 2.36
CA GLU A 253 14.27 -0.84 2.83
C GLU A 253 14.36 0.32 1.84
N ARG A 254 15.52 0.55 1.21
CA ARG A 254 15.65 1.59 0.18
C ARG A 254 14.77 1.28 -1.03
N ALA A 255 14.74 0.03 -1.49
CA ALA A 255 13.88 -0.38 -2.59
C ALA A 255 12.39 -0.22 -2.24
N CYS A 256 11.98 -0.58 -1.03
CA CYS A 256 10.62 -0.37 -0.54
C CYS A 256 10.25 1.12 -0.50
N ILE A 257 11.13 1.99 0.02
CA ILE A 257 10.91 3.44 0.03
C ILE A 257 10.71 3.97 -1.38
N LEU A 258 11.58 3.58 -2.32
CA LEU A 258 11.51 4.02 -3.71
C LEU A 258 10.21 3.56 -4.40
N VAL A 259 9.88 2.27 -4.32
CA VAL A 259 8.66 1.73 -4.96
C VAL A 259 7.41 2.39 -4.37
N ASN A 260 7.34 2.57 -3.05
CA ASN A 260 6.20 3.24 -2.43
C ASN A 260 6.10 4.73 -2.83
N PHE A 261 7.23 5.42 -2.94
CA PHE A 261 7.26 6.79 -3.43
C PHE A 261 6.71 6.89 -4.87
N VAL A 262 7.17 6.00 -5.76
CA VAL A 262 6.70 5.94 -7.14
C VAL A 262 5.22 5.60 -7.20
N LEU A 263 4.75 4.64 -6.38
CA LEU A 263 3.34 4.25 -6.31
C LEU A 263 2.44 5.41 -5.94
N LEU A 264 2.74 6.11 -4.84
CA LEU A 264 1.90 7.21 -4.37
C LEU A 264 1.93 8.40 -5.33
N SER A 265 3.10 8.71 -5.90
CA SER A 265 3.23 9.79 -6.88
C SER A 265 2.49 9.44 -8.19
N ALA A 266 2.63 8.21 -8.68
CA ALA A 266 1.94 7.76 -9.89
C ALA A 266 0.42 7.82 -9.71
N LEU A 267 -0.10 7.30 -8.60
CA LEU A 267 -1.53 7.37 -8.26
C LEU A 267 -2.02 8.82 -8.30
N ALA A 268 -1.29 9.71 -7.61
CA ALA A 268 -1.69 11.10 -7.45
C ALA A 268 -1.74 11.85 -8.78
N TRP A 269 -0.68 11.74 -9.59
CA TRP A 269 -0.58 12.49 -10.84
C TRP A 269 -1.38 11.89 -11.99
N GLN A 270 -1.58 10.57 -12.02
CA GLN A 270 -2.45 9.94 -13.00
C GLN A 270 -3.92 10.29 -12.76
N ILE A 271 -4.37 10.32 -11.50
CA ILE A 271 -5.72 10.77 -11.20
C ILE A 271 -5.83 12.25 -11.53
N TYR A 272 -4.92 13.10 -11.04
CA TYR A 272 -4.94 14.54 -11.35
C TYR A 272 -4.99 14.84 -12.86
N GLY A 273 -4.20 14.16 -13.69
CA GLY A 273 -4.22 14.36 -15.14
C GLY A 273 -5.42 13.73 -15.86
N GLY A 274 -6.16 12.86 -15.17
CA GLY A 274 -7.34 12.17 -15.70
C GLY A 274 -8.67 12.85 -15.39
N VAL A 275 -8.71 13.76 -14.39
CA VAL A 275 -9.92 14.45 -13.91
C VAL A 275 -9.86 15.97 -14.07
#